data_AF-A0A7Z2T7H6-F1
#
_entry.id   AF-A0A7Z2T7H6-F1
#
_cell.length_a   1.000
_cell.length_b   1.000
_cell.length_c   1.000
_cell.angle_alpha   90.00
_cell.angle_beta   90.00
_cell.angle_gamma   90.00
#
_symmetry.space_group_name_H-M   'P 1'
#
loop_
_entity.id
_entity.type
_entity.pdbx_description
1 polymer ?
#
loop_
_entity_poly.entity_id
_entity_poly.type
_entity_poly.pdbx_seq_one_letter_code
_entity_poly.pdbx_strand_id
1 'polypeptide(L)'
;MTQTIELAPDYYLHNFRKLTQHATEFYSDLLTTEELNWICRFDALDSEAQCLLVRLLSRKGHWFRSDKLNYTEIINLSEAIDTLSHHGFIQVSPVLTQSEAVSTLLTKPELCKVFPQLKNTCSKSDLLSQLPNSFSVCLDNIEFIELRDADIITTLLVLFFANTRQDLSQFVLDDLGVHQFENYPLREEARYFQNRSEVEALIQISHAKDSYYSLESKTTDLLVDILKQLPHSSHPSIQRKREALINTIARDLERLGAYNEALAWFAKSTLPPARERQARIFDKQDDIANMESIVKAILDSPYNIEEKEIGEKLQVRLMRKQKHKVPRVNKPKVAEDRLTLDLTTQRVELAAKSHYEAQGWEVFYSENLLLNGLFGLTFWSVIFADIDKAFVNRYQHRPLDLYHADFAKKRAPQIEAILTQIRNGDLDFILRTFEQKQGIANPFVHWKWLPLELIEQAIKHIPHNTLAELFRVFLSDIKLFRTGMPDLILFNEHNYRWVEIKGPGDKLQDNQWRWIREFQRLEVPVRVCWVE
;
A
#
# COMPACT_ATOMS: atom_id res chain seq x y z
N MET A 1 11.76 25.06 -17.01
CA MET A 1 13.05 24.35 -16.93
C MET A 1 13.18 23.85 -15.49
N THR A 2 12.93 22.57 -15.25
CA THR A 2 13.09 21.97 -13.92
C THR A 2 14.59 21.86 -13.65
N GLN A 3 15.10 22.62 -12.67
CA GLN A 3 16.43 22.40 -12.12
C GLN A 3 16.53 20.94 -11.71
N THR A 4 17.45 20.20 -12.33
CA THR A 4 17.72 18.82 -11.93
C THR A 4 18.52 18.91 -10.63
N ILE A 5 17.92 18.47 -9.53
CA ILE A 5 18.60 18.45 -8.22
C ILE A 5 19.69 17.38 -8.31
N GLU A 6 20.95 17.79 -8.22
CA GLU A 6 22.10 16.89 -8.19
C GLU A 6 22.43 16.57 -6.73
N LEU A 7 22.34 15.30 -6.35
CA LEU A 7 22.63 14.86 -4.99
C LEU A 7 24.15 14.70 -4.78
N ALA A 8 24.62 15.00 -3.57
CA ALA A 8 26.01 14.76 -3.19
C ALA A 8 26.37 13.27 -3.33
N PRO A 9 27.59 12.89 -3.74
CA PRO A 9 27.96 11.49 -3.97
C PRO A 9 27.74 10.55 -2.77
N ASP A 10 27.75 11.08 -1.55
CA ASP A 10 27.61 10.39 -0.27
C ASP A 10 26.23 10.57 0.40
N TYR A 11 25.23 11.10 -0.32
CA TYR A 11 23.90 11.42 0.23
C TYR A 11 23.27 10.26 1.00
N TYR A 12 23.54 9.02 0.58
CA TYR A 12 22.99 7.80 1.17
C TYR A 12 23.52 7.56 2.60
N LEU A 13 24.75 8.01 2.91
CA LEU A 13 25.29 7.94 4.26
C LEU A 13 24.53 8.88 5.20
N HIS A 14 24.22 10.10 4.76
CA HIS A 14 23.40 11.04 5.53
C HIS A 14 22.02 10.45 5.83
N ASN A 15 21.39 9.81 4.84
CA ASN A 15 20.10 9.15 5.01
C ASN A 15 20.17 7.95 5.96
N PHE A 16 21.25 7.16 5.91
CA PHE A 16 21.47 6.08 6.87
C PHE A 16 21.68 6.60 8.31
N ARG A 17 22.43 7.70 8.49
CA ARG A 17 22.59 8.34 9.80
C ARG A 17 21.25 8.84 10.38
N LYS A 18 20.32 9.31 9.53
CA LYS A 18 18.94 9.62 9.99
C LYS A 18 18.23 8.39 10.58
N LEU A 19 18.44 7.20 10.00
CA LEU A 19 17.85 5.96 10.50
C LEU A 19 18.41 5.58 11.87
N THR A 20 19.74 5.58 12.01
CA THR A 20 20.40 5.22 13.28
C THR A 20 20.04 6.21 14.38
N GLN A 21 20.09 7.52 14.09
CA GLN A 21 19.69 8.57 15.01
C GLN A 21 18.24 8.39 15.49
N HIS A 22 17.30 8.20 14.56
CA HIS A 22 15.90 7.98 14.92
C HIS A 22 15.70 6.73 15.78
N ALA A 23 16.37 5.63 15.45
CA ALA A 23 16.29 4.41 16.26
C ALA A 23 16.82 4.63 17.68
N THR A 24 17.94 5.33 17.84
CA THR A 24 18.52 5.63 19.16
C THR A 24 17.72 6.64 19.98
N GLU A 25 17.12 7.65 19.33
CA GLU A 25 16.33 8.68 20.01
C GLU A 25 14.95 8.15 20.45
N PHE A 26 14.23 7.46 19.57
CA PHE A 26 12.81 7.10 19.80
C PHE A 26 12.61 5.66 20.30
N TYR A 27 13.59 4.77 20.07
CA TYR A 27 13.44 3.33 20.26
C TYR A 27 14.66 2.67 20.91
N SER A 28 15.50 3.41 21.65
CA SER A 28 16.68 2.85 22.31
C SER A 28 16.36 1.68 23.25
N ASP A 29 15.20 1.70 23.90
CA ASP A 29 14.68 0.64 24.76
C ASP A 29 14.19 -0.60 23.99
N LEU A 30 13.97 -0.48 22.67
CA LEU A 30 13.57 -1.59 21.80
C LEU A 30 14.74 -2.19 21.03
N LEU A 31 15.92 -1.58 21.10
CA LEU A 31 17.14 -2.12 20.53
C LEU A 31 17.78 -3.11 21.52
N THR A 32 18.23 -4.24 20.99
CA THR A 32 19.03 -5.20 21.76
C THR A 32 20.42 -4.63 22.05
N THR A 33 21.12 -5.20 23.03
CA THR A 33 22.51 -4.82 23.33
C THR A 33 23.43 -5.01 22.12
N GLU A 34 23.19 -6.04 21.30
CA GLU A 34 23.96 -6.28 20.08
C GLU A 34 23.71 -5.19 19.03
N GLU A 35 22.45 -4.79 18.83
CA GLU A 35 22.07 -3.71 17.90
C GLU A 35 22.61 -2.35 18.34
N LEU A 36 22.57 -2.03 19.64
CA LEU A 36 23.18 -0.81 20.19
C LEU A 36 24.70 -0.80 19.99
N ASN A 37 25.36 -1.92 20.28
CA ASN A 37 26.80 -2.06 20.05
C ASN A 37 27.15 -1.98 18.55
N TRP A 38 26.29 -2.49 17.67
CA TRP A 38 26.45 -2.35 16.22
C TRP A 38 26.44 -0.87 15.82
N ILE A 39 25.50 -0.08 16.33
CA ILE A 39 25.41 1.37 16.06
C ILE A 39 26.65 2.10 16.60
N CYS A 40 27.07 1.82 17.84
CA CYS A 40 28.30 2.38 18.40
C CYS A 40 29.55 2.06 17.56
N ARG A 41 29.68 0.81 17.08
CA ARG A 41 30.78 0.42 16.18
C ARG A 41 30.70 1.16 14.85
N PHE A 42 29.51 1.41 14.33
CA PHE A 42 29.30 2.11 13.07
C PHE A 42 29.72 3.57 13.18
N ASP A 43 29.33 4.25 14.27
CA ASP A 43 29.68 5.64 14.52
C ASP A 43 31.19 5.86 14.75
N ALA A 44 31.91 4.80 15.14
CA ALA A 44 33.37 4.82 15.33
C ALA A 44 34.18 4.64 14.02
N LEU A 45 33.53 4.27 12.92
CA LEU A 45 34.18 4.11 11.61
C LEU A 45 34.54 5.48 10.99
N ASP A 46 35.57 5.50 10.15
CA ASP A 46 35.83 6.64 9.27
C ASP A 46 34.76 6.75 8.16
N SER A 47 34.72 7.92 7.50
CA SER A 47 33.67 8.21 6.52
C SER A 47 33.67 7.27 5.31
N GLU A 48 34.83 6.80 4.84
CA GLU A 48 34.92 5.91 3.68
C GLU A 48 34.40 4.50 4.03
N ALA A 49 34.79 3.99 5.21
CA ALA A 49 34.28 2.72 5.73
C ALA A 49 32.76 2.76 5.98
N GLN A 50 32.23 3.87 6.52
CA GLN A 50 30.79 4.05 6.67
C GLN A 50 30.07 4.05 5.31
N CYS A 51 30.60 4.78 4.32
CA CYS A 51 30.05 4.78 2.96
C CYS A 51 30.01 3.36 2.38
N LEU A 52 31.12 2.62 2.49
CA LEU A 52 31.20 1.24 2.00
C LEU A 52 30.15 0.35 2.68
N LEU A 53 30.04 0.40 4.01
CA LEU A 53 29.08 -0.42 4.74
C LEU A 53 27.64 -0.14 4.31
N VAL A 54 27.26 1.14 4.19
CA VAL A 54 25.91 1.52 3.74
C VAL A 54 25.66 1.06 2.30
N ARG A 55 26.67 1.12 1.41
CA ARG A 55 26.57 0.56 0.05
C ARG A 55 26.33 -0.94 0.06
N LEU A 56 27.00 -1.69 0.94
CA LEU A 56 26.80 -3.13 1.08
C LEU A 56 25.40 -3.44 1.62
N LEU A 57 24.96 -2.76 2.68
CA LEU A 57 23.62 -2.92 3.27
C LEU A 57 22.49 -2.55 2.29
N SER A 58 22.72 -1.61 1.39
CA SER A 58 21.73 -1.18 0.40
C SER A 58 21.56 -2.17 -0.78
N ARG A 59 22.46 -3.14 -0.91
CA ARG A 59 22.42 -4.13 -1.99
C ARG A 59 21.71 -5.40 -1.52
N LYS A 60 21.11 -6.13 -2.47
CA LYS A 60 20.46 -7.40 -2.17
C LYS A 60 21.49 -8.49 -1.85
N GLY A 61 21.29 -9.17 -0.72
CA GLY A 61 22.12 -10.30 -0.27
C GLY A 61 23.25 -9.87 0.68
N HIS A 62 23.93 -10.86 1.25
CA HIS A 62 25.02 -10.66 2.23
C HIS A 62 26.39 -11.09 1.70
N TRP A 63 26.48 -11.42 0.41
CA TRP A 63 27.71 -11.91 -0.23
C TRP A 63 28.13 -10.97 -1.37
N PHE A 64 29.39 -10.55 -1.35
CA PHE A 64 29.96 -9.62 -2.33
C PHE A 64 31.34 -10.07 -2.82
N ARG A 65 31.75 -9.56 -3.98
CA ARG A 65 33.10 -9.73 -4.52
C ARG A 65 33.79 -8.39 -4.58
N SER A 66 35.03 -8.31 -4.12
CA SER A 66 35.80 -7.07 -4.13
C SER A 66 35.93 -6.47 -5.55
N ASP A 67 36.09 -7.30 -6.59
CA ASP A 67 36.17 -6.87 -8.00
C ASP A 67 34.87 -6.25 -8.56
N LYS A 68 33.76 -6.34 -7.82
CA LYS A 68 32.44 -5.77 -8.17
C LYS A 68 32.05 -4.59 -7.28
N LEU A 69 32.95 -4.12 -6.44
CA LEU A 69 32.80 -2.91 -5.63
C LEU A 69 33.60 -1.80 -6.31
N ASN A 70 32.91 -0.86 -6.95
CA ASN A 70 33.53 0.29 -7.59
C ASN A 70 32.69 1.53 -7.30
N TYR A 71 33.21 2.38 -6.42
CA TYR A 71 32.53 3.57 -5.92
C TYR A 71 33.49 4.76 -6.02
N THR A 72 33.13 5.77 -6.80
CA THR A 72 34.01 6.92 -7.09
C THR A 72 34.27 7.79 -5.87
N GLU A 73 33.34 7.76 -4.91
CA GLU A 73 33.40 8.50 -3.65
C GLU A 73 34.24 7.80 -2.56
N ILE A 74 34.68 6.56 -2.80
CA ILE A 74 35.51 5.78 -1.87
C ILE A 74 36.89 5.61 -2.51
N ILE A 75 37.86 6.41 -2.07
CA ILE A 75 39.18 6.48 -2.71
C ILE A 75 40.00 5.24 -2.34
N ASN A 76 40.02 4.88 -1.05
CA ASN A 76 40.82 3.78 -0.52
C ASN A 76 39.95 2.56 -0.20
N LEU A 77 39.39 1.91 -1.23
CA LEU A 77 38.49 0.76 -1.04
C LEU A 77 39.12 -0.37 -0.20
N SER A 78 40.42 -0.67 -0.40
CA SER A 78 41.12 -1.71 0.38
C SER A 78 41.19 -1.36 1.87
N GLU A 79 41.51 -0.11 2.20
CA GLU A 79 41.58 0.37 3.58
C GLU A 79 40.18 0.35 4.23
N ALA A 80 39.15 0.76 3.49
CA ALA A 80 37.77 0.68 3.96
C ALA A 80 37.34 -0.78 4.24
N ILE A 81 37.70 -1.74 3.37
CA ILE A 81 37.46 -3.17 3.60
C ILE A 81 38.19 -3.65 4.86
N ASP A 82 39.46 -3.31 5.02
CA ASP A 82 40.26 -3.69 6.18
C ASP A 82 39.66 -3.14 7.48
N THR A 83 39.26 -1.86 7.49
CA THR A 83 38.59 -1.23 8.64
C THR A 83 37.28 -1.95 8.98
N LEU A 84 36.42 -2.23 7.99
CA LEU A 84 35.17 -2.96 8.22
C LEU A 84 35.41 -4.37 8.76
N SER A 85 36.44 -5.06 8.26
CA SER A 85 36.83 -6.38 8.75
C SER A 85 37.34 -6.33 10.18
N HIS A 86 38.16 -5.32 10.52
CA HIS A 86 38.69 -5.12 11.87
C HIS A 86 37.59 -4.85 12.90
N HIS A 87 36.60 -4.03 12.52
CA HIS A 87 35.43 -3.74 13.37
C HIS A 87 34.37 -4.87 13.37
N GLY A 88 34.55 -5.90 12.53
CA GLY A 88 33.72 -7.09 12.48
C GLY A 88 32.39 -6.93 11.75
N PHE A 89 32.26 -5.92 10.88
CA PHE A 89 31.08 -5.74 10.01
C PHE A 89 31.09 -6.68 8.81
N ILE A 90 32.28 -7.08 8.38
CA ILE A 90 32.44 -8.01 7.27
C ILE A 90 33.43 -9.12 7.63
N GLN A 91 33.36 -10.22 6.90
CA GLN A 91 34.41 -11.22 6.85
C GLN A 91 34.98 -11.28 5.43
N VAL A 92 36.30 -11.09 5.32
CA VAL A 92 37.04 -11.15 4.05
C VAL A 92 37.58 -12.55 3.81
N SER A 93 37.46 -13.01 2.57
CA SER A 93 37.88 -14.33 2.08
C SER A 93 37.42 -15.51 2.95
N PRO A 94 36.14 -15.58 3.37
CA PRO A 94 35.62 -16.77 4.01
C PRO A 94 35.62 -17.95 3.02
N VAL A 95 35.80 -19.15 3.56
CA VAL A 95 35.63 -20.37 2.77
C VAL A 95 34.16 -20.47 2.34
N LEU A 96 33.91 -20.33 1.04
CA LEU A 96 32.56 -20.47 0.50
C LEU A 96 32.13 -21.95 0.57
N THR A 97 31.35 -22.26 1.60
CA THR A 97 30.75 -23.58 1.83
C THR A 97 29.24 -23.60 1.55
N GLN A 98 28.63 -22.42 1.40
CA GLN A 98 27.20 -22.26 1.21
C GLN A 98 26.85 -22.24 -0.28
N SER A 99 25.92 -23.10 -0.69
CA SER A 99 25.38 -23.13 -2.06
C SER A 99 24.78 -21.77 -2.45
N GLU A 100 24.20 -21.04 -1.50
CA GLU A 100 23.67 -19.69 -1.70
C GLU A 100 24.77 -18.69 -2.10
N ALA A 101 25.90 -18.68 -1.39
CA ALA A 101 27.02 -17.79 -1.70
C ALA A 101 27.56 -18.06 -3.13
N VAL A 102 27.73 -19.33 -3.49
CA VAL A 102 28.17 -19.74 -4.83
C VAL A 102 27.12 -19.41 -5.90
N SER A 103 25.84 -19.58 -5.59
CA SER A 103 24.73 -19.22 -6.47
C SER A 103 24.66 -17.72 -6.74
N THR A 104 25.10 -16.89 -5.79
CA THR A 104 25.01 -15.43 -5.90
C THR A 104 26.27 -14.85 -6.53
N LEU A 105 27.45 -15.32 -6.11
CA LEU A 105 28.74 -14.71 -6.44
C LEU A 105 29.33 -15.17 -7.76
N LEU A 106 29.08 -16.42 -8.17
CA LEU A 106 29.73 -16.99 -9.34
C LEU A 106 28.82 -16.96 -10.56
N THR A 107 29.36 -16.54 -11.68
CA THR A 107 28.70 -16.69 -12.98
C THR A 107 28.70 -18.17 -13.41
N LYS A 108 27.81 -18.51 -14.35
CA LYS A 108 27.73 -19.87 -14.89
C LYS A 108 29.07 -20.38 -15.48
N PRO A 109 29.85 -19.57 -16.23
CA PRO A 109 31.18 -19.97 -16.68
C PRO A 109 32.17 -20.19 -15.53
N GLU A 110 32.16 -19.33 -14.52
CA GLU A 110 33.03 -19.48 -13.33
C GLU A 110 32.70 -20.76 -12.56
N LEU A 111 31.41 -21.10 -12.41
CA LEU A 111 30.99 -22.38 -11.83
C LEU A 111 31.57 -23.58 -12.56
N CYS A 112 31.50 -23.59 -13.90
CA CYS A 112 32.04 -24.70 -14.70
C CYS A 112 33.58 -24.75 -14.67
N LYS A 113 34.25 -23.61 -14.43
CA LYS A 113 35.71 -23.55 -14.24
C LYS A 113 36.12 -24.14 -12.89
N VAL A 114 35.40 -23.79 -11.83
CA VAL A 114 35.66 -24.27 -10.46
C VAL A 114 35.26 -25.74 -10.29
N PHE A 115 34.19 -26.16 -10.97
CA PHE A 115 33.67 -27.53 -10.95
C PHE A 115 33.63 -28.10 -12.39
N PRO A 116 34.74 -28.65 -12.90
CA PRO A 116 34.85 -29.15 -14.27
C PRO A 116 33.84 -30.24 -14.66
N GLN A 117 33.24 -30.91 -13.67
CA GLN A 117 32.16 -31.88 -13.85
C GLN A 117 30.85 -31.25 -14.33
N LEU A 118 30.68 -29.94 -14.14
CA LEU A 118 29.49 -29.21 -14.54
C LEU A 118 29.55 -28.82 -16.02
N LYS A 119 28.47 -29.09 -16.75
CA LYS A 119 28.36 -28.72 -18.17
C LYS A 119 27.62 -27.40 -18.33
N ASN A 120 28.23 -26.46 -19.05
CA ASN A 120 27.67 -25.13 -19.32
C ASN A 120 26.39 -25.15 -20.22
N THR A 121 25.79 -26.31 -20.46
CA THR A 121 24.54 -26.50 -21.20
C THR A 121 23.29 -26.42 -20.31
N CYS A 122 23.39 -26.72 -19.01
CA CYS A 122 22.23 -26.76 -18.09
C CYS A 122 21.90 -25.36 -17.51
N SER A 123 20.73 -25.15 -16.91
CA SER A 123 20.45 -23.86 -16.23
C SER A 123 21.34 -23.70 -14.99
N LYS A 124 21.56 -22.46 -14.50
CA LYS A 124 22.36 -22.26 -13.27
C LYS A 124 21.74 -22.95 -12.05
N SER A 125 20.41 -23.02 -11.98
CA SER A 125 19.69 -23.77 -10.95
C SER A 125 20.02 -25.27 -10.99
N ASP A 126 20.00 -25.87 -12.18
CA ASP A 126 20.35 -27.29 -12.35
C ASP A 126 21.83 -27.58 -12.06
N LEU A 127 22.71 -26.60 -12.29
CA LEU A 127 24.12 -26.73 -11.95
C LEU A 127 24.35 -26.70 -10.44
N LEU A 128 23.60 -25.86 -9.71
CA LEU A 128 23.67 -25.77 -8.26
C LEU A 128 23.15 -27.03 -7.57
N SER A 129 22.11 -27.68 -8.11
CA SER A 129 21.60 -28.95 -7.57
C SER A 129 22.56 -30.14 -7.76
N GLN A 130 23.54 -30.01 -8.65
CA GLN A 130 24.59 -31.00 -8.88
C GLN A 130 25.85 -30.76 -8.05
N LEU A 131 25.91 -29.68 -7.27
CA LEU A 131 27.04 -29.41 -6.39
C LEU A 131 27.07 -30.42 -5.24
N PRO A 132 28.27 -30.85 -4.79
CA PRO A 132 28.38 -31.72 -3.63
C PRO A 132 27.90 -31.00 -2.35
N ASN A 133 27.45 -31.77 -1.35
CA ASN A 133 26.99 -31.23 -0.06
C ASN A 133 28.06 -30.43 0.71
N SER A 134 29.33 -30.62 0.36
CA SER A 134 30.45 -29.84 0.88
C SER A 134 31.40 -29.51 -0.26
N PHE A 135 31.75 -28.24 -0.39
CA PHE A 135 32.76 -27.74 -1.31
C PHE A 135 33.48 -26.56 -0.67
N SER A 136 34.63 -26.20 -1.25
CA SER A 136 35.34 -24.97 -0.99
C SER A 136 35.67 -24.33 -2.33
N VAL A 137 35.35 -23.05 -2.48
CA VAL A 137 35.71 -22.29 -3.67
C VAL A 137 36.71 -21.20 -3.29
N CYS A 138 37.83 -21.20 -3.99
CA CYS A 138 38.78 -20.08 -4.02
C CYS A 138 38.93 -19.63 -5.48
N LEU A 139 38.86 -18.32 -5.72
CA LEU A 139 39.18 -17.72 -7.01
C LEU A 139 40.43 -16.86 -6.83
N ASP A 140 41.42 -17.06 -7.69
CA ASP A 140 42.66 -16.28 -7.65
C ASP A 140 42.35 -14.77 -7.81
N ASN A 141 42.95 -13.95 -6.94
CA ASN A 141 42.88 -12.49 -6.96
C ASN A 141 41.48 -11.86 -6.80
N ILE A 142 40.50 -12.59 -6.23
CA ILE A 142 39.19 -12.05 -5.87
C ILE A 142 38.92 -12.35 -4.41
N GLU A 143 38.64 -11.31 -3.63
CA GLU A 143 38.22 -11.46 -2.24
C GLU A 143 36.70 -11.56 -2.19
N PHE A 144 36.24 -12.59 -1.49
CA PHE A 144 34.83 -12.72 -1.14
C PHE A 144 34.57 -11.99 0.16
N ILE A 145 33.48 -11.24 0.21
CA ILE A 145 33.12 -10.42 1.36
C ILE A 145 31.75 -10.92 1.84
N GLU A 146 31.70 -11.41 3.06
CA GLU A 146 30.46 -11.68 3.79
C GLU A 146 30.10 -10.47 4.63
N LEU A 147 28.91 -9.91 4.42
CA LEU A 147 28.35 -8.89 5.28
C LEU A 147 27.72 -9.54 6.52
N ARG A 148 28.21 -9.16 7.70
CA ARG A 148 27.68 -9.63 8.98
C ARG A 148 26.58 -8.72 9.49
N ASP A 149 25.70 -9.28 10.31
CA ASP A 149 24.60 -8.57 10.96
C ASP A 149 23.70 -7.78 9.98
N ALA A 150 23.56 -8.28 8.75
CA ALA A 150 22.87 -7.56 7.67
C ALA A 150 21.41 -7.21 8.02
N ASP A 151 20.77 -7.99 8.90
CA ASP A 151 19.38 -7.78 9.34
C ASP A 151 19.16 -6.47 10.10
N ILE A 152 20.22 -5.83 10.60
CA ILE A 152 20.14 -4.52 11.28
C ILE A 152 19.44 -3.47 10.42
N ILE A 153 19.69 -3.46 9.10
CA ILE A 153 19.06 -2.47 8.21
C ILE A 153 17.55 -2.66 8.17
N THR A 154 17.08 -3.91 8.20
CA THR A 154 15.66 -4.24 8.25
C THR A 154 15.03 -3.69 9.53
N THR A 155 15.67 -3.90 10.68
CA THR A 155 15.21 -3.33 11.97
C THR A 155 15.15 -1.80 11.92
N LEU A 156 16.23 -1.15 11.50
CA LEU A 156 16.31 0.32 11.43
C LEU A 156 15.25 0.92 10.50
N LEU A 157 15.06 0.34 9.31
CA LEU A 157 14.03 0.76 8.36
C LEU A 157 12.62 0.56 8.93
N VAL A 158 12.37 -0.55 9.62
CA VAL A 158 11.06 -0.83 10.23
C VAL A 158 10.76 0.14 11.35
N LEU A 159 11.72 0.43 12.24
CA LEU A 159 11.56 1.42 13.30
C LEU A 159 11.26 2.80 12.73
N PHE A 160 11.95 3.18 11.65
CA PHE A 160 11.79 4.48 11.01
C PHE A 160 10.47 4.64 10.25
N PHE A 161 10.13 3.69 9.39
CA PHE A 161 8.96 3.81 8.50
C PHE A 161 7.68 3.20 9.09
N ALA A 162 7.76 2.46 10.20
CA ALA A 162 6.66 1.69 10.78
C ALA A 162 6.01 0.70 9.79
N ASN A 163 6.75 0.28 8.76
CA ASN A 163 6.33 -0.69 7.76
C ASN A 163 7.54 -1.32 7.05
N THR A 164 7.30 -2.40 6.30
CA THR A 164 8.34 -3.19 5.62
C THR A 164 8.36 -2.99 4.10
N ARG A 165 7.74 -1.92 3.59
CA ARG A 165 7.65 -1.65 2.14
C ARG A 165 8.54 -0.51 1.69
N GLN A 166 8.83 0.43 2.58
CA GLN A 166 9.72 1.55 2.31
C GLN A 166 11.16 1.15 2.63
N ASP A 167 12.08 1.55 1.77
CA ASP A 167 13.51 1.31 1.88
C ASP A 167 14.30 2.63 1.74
N LEU A 168 15.62 2.54 1.63
CA LEU A 168 16.49 3.70 1.48
C LEU A 168 16.19 4.56 0.24
N SER A 169 15.53 4.01 -0.80
CA SER A 169 15.15 4.77 -2.00
C SER A 169 14.14 5.88 -1.69
N GLN A 170 13.35 5.72 -0.62
CA GLN A 170 12.35 6.72 -0.22
C GLN A 170 12.99 8.07 0.12
N PHE A 171 14.18 8.06 0.73
CA PHE A 171 14.91 9.29 1.04
C PHE A 171 15.40 9.97 -0.25
N VAL A 172 15.87 9.19 -1.23
CA VAL A 172 16.33 9.71 -2.53
C VAL A 172 15.20 10.43 -3.24
N LEU A 173 14.00 9.85 -3.22
CA LEU A 173 12.83 10.44 -3.88
C LEU A 173 12.36 11.72 -3.19
N ASP A 174 12.54 11.84 -1.87
CA ASP A 174 12.27 13.07 -1.10
C ASP A 174 13.34 14.13 -1.39
N ASP A 175 14.64 13.77 -1.32
CA ASP A 175 15.76 14.67 -1.59
C ASP A 175 15.74 15.22 -3.04
N LEU A 176 15.24 14.44 -4.00
CA LEU A 176 15.00 14.87 -5.39
C LEU A 176 13.72 15.69 -5.59
N GLY A 177 12.93 15.92 -4.52
CA GLY A 177 11.66 16.65 -4.56
C GLY A 177 10.53 15.93 -5.31
N VAL A 178 10.70 14.64 -5.61
CA VAL A 178 9.69 13.80 -6.31
C VAL A 178 8.57 13.39 -5.35
N HIS A 179 8.90 13.15 -4.09
CA HIS A 179 7.94 12.83 -3.03
C HIS A 179 8.09 13.84 -1.89
N GLN A 180 7.30 14.91 -1.92
CA GLN A 180 7.28 15.88 -0.83
C GLN A 180 6.19 15.50 0.17
N PHE A 181 6.46 15.59 1.46
CA PHE A 181 5.51 15.27 2.52
C PHE A 181 5.12 16.54 3.30
N GLU A 182 3.90 16.56 3.83
CA GLU A 182 3.46 17.67 4.68
C GLU A 182 4.27 17.73 5.98
N ASN A 183 4.48 18.93 6.50
CA ASN A 183 5.14 19.12 7.77
C ASN A 183 4.11 19.05 8.91
N TYR A 184 4.04 17.92 9.59
CA TYR A 184 3.25 17.70 10.79
C TYR A 184 4.16 17.41 11.99
N PRO A 185 3.70 17.72 13.22
CA PRO A 185 4.48 17.44 14.42
C PRO A 185 4.66 15.94 14.65
N LEU A 186 5.86 15.55 15.08
CA LEU A 186 6.19 14.19 15.53
C LEU A 186 6.54 14.26 17.01
N ARG A 187 5.98 13.34 17.80
CA ARG A 187 6.19 13.27 19.25
C ARG A 187 6.71 11.90 19.64
N GLU A 188 7.65 11.84 20.58
CA GLU A 188 8.24 10.58 21.06
C GLU A 188 7.20 9.66 21.71
N GLU A 189 6.25 10.24 22.45
CA GLU A 189 5.20 9.48 23.14
C GLU A 189 4.21 8.83 22.16
N ALA A 190 4.18 9.32 20.91
CA ALA A 190 3.34 8.81 19.84
C ALA A 190 4.05 7.74 18.99
N ARG A 191 5.20 7.22 19.43
CA ARG A 191 5.93 6.16 18.71
C ARG A 191 5.05 4.97 18.35
N TYR A 192 5.34 4.37 17.21
CA TYR A 192 4.52 3.30 16.66
C TYR A 192 4.65 2.00 17.45
N PHE A 193 5.89 1.55 17.69
CA PHE A 193 6.16 0.34 18.46
C PHE A 193 6.32 0.63 19.95
N GLN A 194 5.76 -0.22 20.79
CA GLN A 194 5.83 -0.09 22.24
C GLN A 194 6.78 -1.10 22.89
N ASN A 195 7.10 -2.19 22.20
CA ASN A 195 8.00 -3.23 22.66
C ASN A 195 8.65 -3.94 21.47
N ARG A 196 9.79 -4.62 21.70
CA ARG A 196 10.55 -5.32 20.66
C ARG A 196 9.72 -6.40 19.93
N SER A 197 8.83 -7.10 20.64
CA SER A 197 8.03 -8.16 20.02
C SER A 197 7.09 -7.67 18.92
N GLU A 198 6.69 -6.40 18.95
CA GLU A 198 5.89 -5.79 17.87
C GLU A 198 6.72 -5.56 16.60
N VAL A 199 7.98 -5.14 16.75
CA VAL A 199 8.93 -4.96 15.63
C VAL A 199 9.16 -6.32 14.96
N GLU A 200 9.50 -7.33 15.76
CA GLU A 200 9.74 -8.70 15.29
C GLU A 200 8.51 -9.30 14.63
N ALA A 201 7.33 -9.10 15.22
CA ALA A 201 6.08 -9.60 14.63
C ALA A 201 5.82 -9.01 13.24
N LEU A 202 6.07 -7.71 13.05
CA LEU A 202 5.90 -7.06 11.76
C LEU A 202 6.91 -7.59 10.71
N ILE A 203 8.17 -7.76 11.11
CA ILE A 203 9.22 -8.33 10.25
C ILE A 203 8.86 -9.76 9.84
N GLN A 204 8.47 -10.61 10.80
CA GLN A 204 8.08 -12.00 10.54
C GLN A 204 6.84 -12.12 9.64
N ILE A 205 5.84 -11.25 9.82
CA ILE A 205 4.69 -11.19 8.90
C ILE A 205 5.13 -10.82 7.48
N SER A 206 6.11 -9.93 7.34
CA SER A 206 6.68 -9.58 6.03
C SER A 206 7.40 -10.75 5.39
N HIS A 207 8.26 -11.46 6.12
CA HIS A 207 8.94 -12.65 5.60
C HIS A 207 7.96 -13.75 5.20
N ALA A 208 6.92 -14.00 6.00
CA ALA A 208 5.87 -14.96 5.66
C ALA A 208 5.12 -14.55 4.39
N LYS A 209 4.86 -13.25 4.23
CA LYS A 209 4.25 -12.70 3.02
C LYS A 209 5.15 -12.89 1.79
N ASP A 210 6.43 -12.55 1.89
CA ASP A 210 7.39 -12.69 0.80
C ASP A 210 7.57 -14.16 0.41
N SER A 211 7.67 -15.04 1.41
CA SER A 211 7.70 -16.50 1.21
C SER A 211 6.45 -16.99 0.48
N TYR A 212 5.26 -16.50 0.84
CA TYR A 212 4.02 -16.87 0.15
C TYR A 212 3.98 -16.40 -1.32
N TYR A 213 4.47 -15.19 -1.62
CA TYR A 213 4.47 -14.67 -2.99
C TYR A 213 5.60 -15.25 -3.86
N SER A 214 6.66 -15.78 -3.26
CA SER A 214 7.78 -16.42 -3.98
C SER A 214 7.54 -17.91 -4.30
N LEU A 215 6.48 -18.52 -3.78
CA LEU A 215 6.12 -19.91 -4.09
C LEU A 215 5.82 -20.09 -5.59
N GLU A 216 6.58 -20.96 -6.26
CA GLU A 216 6.32 -21.37 -7.64
C GLU A 216 5.03 -22.20 -7.77
N SER A 217 4.74 -23.01 -6.75
CA SER A 217 3.50 -23.78 -6.64
C SER A 217 2.95 -23.72 -5.22
N LYS A 218 1.63 -23.61 -5.11
CA LYS A 218 0.92 -23.50 -3.83
C LYS A 218 0.28 -24.85 -3.49
N THR A 219 0.82 -25.54 -2.50
CA THR A 219 0.24 -26.75 -1.94
C THR A 219 -0.39 -26.46 -0.58
N THR A 220 -1.37 -27.28 -0.17
CA THR A 220 -2.05 -27.12 1.13
C THR A 220 -1.06 -27.08 2.29
N ASP A 221 -0.11 -28.01 2.34
CA ASP A 221 0.86 -28.11 3.44
C ASP A 221 1.74 -26.86 3.56
N LEU A 222 2.30 -26.39 2.44
CA LEU A 222 3.14 -25.18 2.42
C LEU A 222 2.37 -23.95 2.90
N LEU A 223 1.13 -23.77 2.44
CA LEU A 223 0.29 -22.65 2.85
C LEU A 223 -0.06 -22.71 4.34
N VAL A 224 -0.37 -23.91 4.86
CA VAL A 224 -0.66 -24.13 6.27
C VAL A 224 0.57 -23.87 7.13
N ASP A 225 1.75 -24.26 6.68
CA ASP A 225 2.99 -24.05 7.43
C ASP A 225 3.36 -22.56 7.51
N ILE A 226 3.21 -21.80 6.43
CA ILE A 226 3.35 -20.33 6.46
C ILE A 226 2.37 -19.72 7.47
N LEU A 227 1.10 -20.15 7.46
CA LEU A 227 0.08 -19.63 8.36
C LEU A 227 0.39 -19.93 9.84
N LYS A 228 0.91 -21.11 10.16
CA LYS A 228 1.31 -21.50 11.53
C LYS A 228 2.44 -20.64 12.08
N GLN A 229 3.31 -20.13 11.21
CA GLN A 229 4.43 -19.27 11.60
C GLN A 229 4.01 -17.82 11.83
N LEU A 230 2.77 -17.42 11.53
CA LEU A 230 2.35 -16.03 11.70
C LEU A 230 2.21 -15.64 13.18
N PRO A 231 3.01 -14.67 13.67
CA PRO A 231 2.99 -14.25 15.06
C PRO A 231 1.67 -13.53 15.38
N HIS A 232 1.23 -13.61 16.63
CA HIS A 232 0.19 -12.74 17.15
C HIS A 232 0.82 -11.45 17.68
N SER A 233 0.12 -10.31 17.54
CA SER A 233 0.57 -9.03 18.11
C SER A 233 -0.62 -8.32 18.77
N SER A 234 -0.38 -7.72 19.94
CA SER A 234 -1.34 -6.83 20.57
C SER A 234 -1.50 -5.51 19.82
N HIS A 235 -0.54 -5.15 18.97
CA HIS A 235 -0.57 -3.91 18.21
C HIS A 235 -1.66 -3.99 17.12
N PRO A 236 -2.71 -3.14 17.16
CA PRO A 236 -3.89 -3.28 16.29
C PRO A 236 -3.55 -3.27 14.78
N SER A 237 -2.68 -2.37 14.32
CA SER A 237 -2.28 -2.31 12.92
C SER A 237 -1.50 -3.56 12.45
N ILE A 238 -0.61 -4.11 13.28
CA ILE A 238 0.18 -5.31 12.96
C ILE A 238 -0.74 -6.53 12.93
N GLN A 239 -1.66 -6.63 13.89
CA GLN A 239 -2.68 -7.67 13.91
C GLN A 239 -3.58 -7.61 12.66
N ARG A 240 -3.98 -6.42 12.20
CA ARG A 240 -4.71 -6.28 10.94
C ARG A 240 -3.89 -6.74 9.73
N LYS A 241 -2.57 -6.50 9.69
CA LYS A 241 -1.70 -7.01 8.61
C LYS A 241 -1.63 -8.54 8.62
N ARG A 242 -1.50 -9.14 9.81
CA ARG A 242 -1.56 -10.59 10.01
C ARG A 242 -2.86 -11.18 9.48
N GLU A 243 -4.00 -10.61 9.90
CA GLU A 243 -5.33 -11.05 9.47
C GLU A 243 -5.56 -10.90 7.96
N ALA A 244 -5.06 -9.83 7.35
CA ALA A 244 -5.13 -9.64 5.91
C ALA A 244 -4.33 -10.73 5.15
N LEU A 245 -3.16 -11.12 5.66
CA LEU A 245 -2.38 -12.22 5.10
C LEU A 245 -3.08 -13.57 5.31
N ILE A 246 -3.66 -13.80 6.50
CA ILE A 246 -4.49 -14.99 6.76
C ILE A 246 -5.62 -15.10 5.73
N ASN A 247 -6.38 -14.03 5.51
CA ASN A 247 -7.47 -14.02 4.53
C ASN A 247 -6.98 -14.30 3.11
N THR A 248 -5.79 -13.81 2.76
CA THR A 248 -5.17 -14.04 1.44
C THR A 248 -4.81 -15.51 1.25
N ILE A 249 -4.12 -16.11 2.22
CA ILE A 249 -3.68 -17.51 2.14
C ILE A 249 -4.87 -18.48 2.27
N ALA A 250 -5.82 -18.22 3.19
CA ALA A 250 -7.02 -19.03 3.35
C ALA A 250 -7.90 -19.06 2.10
N ARG A 251 -7.90 -17.97 1.30
CA ARG A 251 -8.56 -17.95 -0.01
C ARG A 251 -7.90 -18.88 -1.02
N ASP A 252 -6.58 -19.05 -0.95
CA ASP A 252 -5.90 -20.03 -1.81
C ASP A 252 -6.12 -21.47 -1.33
N LEU A 253 -6.19 -21.71 -0.02
CA LEU A 253 -6.64 -23.00 0.52
C LEU A 253 -8.05 -23.36 0.01
N GLU A 254 -8.97 -22.40 0.00
CA GLU A 254 -10.31 -22.58 -0.57
C GLU A 254 -10.26 -22.92 -2.08
N ARG A 255 -9.40 -22.25 -2.86
CA ARG A 255 -9.22 -22.51 -4.30
C ARG A 255 -8.66 -23.91 -4.57
N LEU A 256 -7.81 -24.41 -3.68
CA LEU A 256 -7.26 -25.77 -3.71
C LEU A 256 -8.28 -26.83 -3.22
N GLY A 257 -9.44 -26.42 -2.72
CA GLY A 257 -10.47 -27.33 -2.19
C GLY A 257 -10.23 -27.79 -0.74
N ALA A 258 -9.21 -27.25 -0.06
CA ALA A 258 -8.90 -27.50 1.35
C ALA A 258 -9.86 -26.69 2.26
N TYR A 259 -11.16 -27.02 2.22
CA TYR A 259 -12.20 -26.22 2.89
C TYR A 259 -12.09 -26.22 4.41
N ASN A 260 -11.69 -27.33 5.03
CA ASN A 260 -11.57 -27.42 6.49
C ASN A 260 -10.49 -26.47 7.00
N GLU A 261 -9.33 -26.47 6.34
CA GLU A 261 -8.21 -25.59 6.62
C GLU A 261 -8.58 -24.13 6.34
N ALA A 262 -9.22 -23.86 5.20
CA ALA A 262 -9.67 -22.51 4.85
C ALA A 262 -10.64 -21.95 5.90
N LEU A 263 -11.66 -22.73 6.31
CA LEU A 263 -12.62 -22.34 7.36
C LEU A 263 -11.91 -22.09 8.69
N ALA A 264 -11.01 -22.98 9.12
CA ALA A 264 -10.28 -22.84 10.37
C ALA A 264 -9.43 -21.56 10.42
N TRP A 265 -8.87 -21.14 9.28
CA TRP A 265 -8.08 -19.91 9.21
C TRP A 265 -8.93 -18.65 9.02
N PHE A 266 -10.00 -18.70 8.21
CA PHE A 266 -10.94 -17.57 8.13
C PHE A 266 -11.59 -17.26 9.48
N ALA A 267 -11.87 -18.28 10.31
CA ALA A 267 -12.40 -18.08 11.65
C ALA A 267 -11.46 -17.30 12.60
N LYS A 268 -10.16 -17.19 12.28
CA LYS A 268 -9.17 -16.42 13.04
C LYS A 268 -9.06 -14.96 12.59
N SER A 269 -9.84 -14.53 11.60
CA SER A 269 -9.86 -13.15 11.13
C SER A 269 -11.22 -12.49 11.34
N THR A 270 -11.17 -11.26 11.82
CA THR A 270 -12.28 -10.32 11.94
C THR A 270 -12.34 -9.34 10.76
N LEU A 271 -11.42 -9.46 9.78
CA LEU A 271 -11.40 -8.60 8.61
C LEU A 271 -12.24 -9.20 7.48
N PRO A 272 -13.04 -8.38 6.78
CA PRO A 272 -13.62 -8.80 5.50
C PRO A 272 -12.50 -9.21 4.50
N PRO A 273 -12.75 -10.23 3.65
CA PRO A 273 -14.02 -10.95 3.46
C PRO A 273 -14.14 -12.25 4.28
N ALA A 274 -13.50 -12.40 5.45
CA ALA A 274 -13.41 -13.70 6.15
C ALA A 274 -14.77 -14.40 6.37
N ARG A 275 -15.77 -13.71 6.93
CA ARG A 275 -17.11 -14.27 7.15
C ARG A 275 -17.86 -14.53 5.85
N GLU A 276 -17.73 -13.65 4.86
CA GLU A 276 -18.28 -13.89 3.51
C GLU A 276 -17.71 -15.20 2.93
N ARG A 277 -16.40 -15.41 3.00
CA ARG A 277 -15.77 -16.61 2.46
C ARG A 277 -16.23 -17.87 3.18
N GLN A 278 -16.35 -17.83 4.51
CA GLN A 278 -16.93 -18.93 5.28
C GLN A 278 -18.35 -19.28 4.81
N ALA A 279 -19.24 -18.29 4.69
CA ALA A 279 -20.60 -18.51 4.19
C ALA A 279 -20.63 -19.10 2.77
N ARG A 280 -19.72 -18.68 1.89
CA ARG A 280 -19.62 -19.22 0.52
C ARG A 280 -19.07 -20.66 0.48
N ILE A 281 -18.16 -21.01 1.38
CA ILE A 281 -17.67 -22.38 1.52
C ILE A 281 -18.83 -23.29 1.99
N PHE A 282 -19.58 -22.88 3.01
CA PHE A 282 -20.75 -23.63 3.47
C PHE A 282 -21.86 -23.71 2.39
N ASP A 283 -22.08 -22.64 1.61
CA ASP A 283 -22.95 -22.70 0.41
C ASP A 283 -22.47 -23.78 -0.56
N LYS A 284 -21.16 -23.88 -0.82
CA LYS A 284 -20.60 -24.89 -1.74
C LYS A 284 -20.66 -26.31 -1.20
N GLN A 285 -20.63 -26.50 0.12
CA GLN A 285 -20.75 -27.79 0.80
C GLN A 285 -22.21 -28.21 1.06
N ASP A 286 -23.19 -27.39 0.66
CA ASP A 286 -24.60 -27.55 0.99
C ASP A 286 -24.89 -27.61 2.52
N ASP A 287 -23.99 -27.04 3.34
CA ASP A 287 -24.16 -26.92 4.78
C ASP A 287 -24.97 -25.66 5.11
N ILE A 288 -26.29 -25.81 5.02
CA ILE A 288 -27.24 -24.71 5.22
C ILE A 288 -27.17 -24.16 6.66
N ALA A 289 -26.96 -25.02 7.65
CA ALA A 289 -26.99 -24.62 9.06
C ALA A 289 -25.80 -23.70 9.42
N ASN A 290 -24.59 -24.07 8.98
CA ASN A 290 -23.42 -23.22 9.22
C ASN A 290 -23.43 -21.96 8.35
N MET A 291 -23.92 -22.03 7.11
CA MET A 291 -24.14 -20.84 6.28
C MET A 291 -25.10 -19.86 6.97
N GLU A 292 -26.21 -20.34 7.51
CA GLU A 292 -27.20 -19.53 8.23
C GLU A 292 -26.60 -18.85 9.47
N SER A 293 -25.81 -19.58 10.26
CA SER A 293 -25.13 -19.02 11.43
C SER A 293 -24.22 -17.85 11.06
N ILE A 294 -23.40 -17.99 10.02
CA ILE A 294 -22.49 -16.94 9.57
C ILE A 294 -23.25 -15.74 9.00
N VAL A 295 -24.27 -15.97 8.16
CA VAL A 295 -25.08 -14.89 7.57
C VAL A 295 -25.78 -14.09 8.67
N LYS A 296 -26.36 -14.77 9.66
CA LYS A 296 -26.96 -14.12 10.82
C LYS A 296 -25.94 -13.28 11.58
N ALA A 297 -24.74 -13.82 11.85
CA ALA A 297 -23.70 -13.07 12.54
C ALA A 297 -23.27 -11.79 11.77
N ILE A 298 -23.21 -11.84 10.44
CA ILE A 298 -22.93 -10.66 9.60
C ILE A 298 -24.05 -9.62 9.73
N LEU A 299 -25.32 -10.05 9.66
CA LEU A 299 -26.46 -9.14 9.69
C LEU A 299 -26.70 -8.52 11.08
N ASP A 300 -26.48 -9.30 12.14
CA ASP A 300 -26.65 -8.86 13.53
C ASP A 300 -25.52 -7.89 13.96
N SER A 301 -24.29 -8.12 13.51
CA SER A 301 -23.13 -7.29 13.83
C SER A 301 -22.13 -7.22 12.66
N PRO A 302 -22.40 -6.37 11.65
CA PRO A 302 -21.49 -6.20 10.52
C PRO A 302 -20.25 -5.41 10.94
N TYR A 303 -19.07 -5.77 10.42
CA TYR A 303 -17.83 -5.04 10.68
C TYR A 303 -17.75 -3.74 9.87
N ASN A 304 -18.39 -3.69 8.71
CA ASN A 304 -18.52 -2.49 7.89
C ASN A 304 -19.75 -2.58 6.96
N ILE A 305 -20.02 -1.48 6.25
CA ILE A 305 -21.17 -1.38 5.33
C ILE A 305 -21.07 -2.40 4.19
N GLU A 306 -19.88 -2.62 3.62
CA GLU A 306 -19.69 -3.59 2.53
C GLU A 306 -20.05 -5.01 2.96
N GLU A 307 -19.61 -5.42 4.15
CA GLU A 307 -19.90 -6.73 4.70
C GLU A 307 -21.41 -6.90 4.95
N LYS A 308 -22.08 -5.84 5.43
CA LYS A 308 -23.55 -5.84 5.58
C LYS A 308 -24.25 -6.07 4.24
N GLU A 309 -23.88 -5.30 3.20
CA GLU A 309 -24.45 -5.42 1.85
C GLU A 309 -24.23 -6.84 1.28
N ILE A 310 -23.08 -7.44 1.56
CA ILE A 310 -22.77 -8.83 1.19
C ILE A 310 -23.63 -9.81 1.98
N GLY A 311 -23.80 -9.60 3.28
CA GLY A 311 -24.67 -10.39 4.16
C GLY A 311 -26.11 -10.42 3.66
N GLU A 312 -26.66 -9.28 3.23
CA GLU A 312 -28.01 -9.19 2.65
C GLU A 312 -28.14 -10.02 1.37
N LYS A 313 -27.12 -10.02 0.51
CA LYS A 313 -27.08 -10.86 -0.70
C LYS A 313 -26.99 -12.35 -0.36
N LEU A 314 -26.19 -12.72 0.64
CA LEU A 314 -26.07 -14.10 1.10
C LEU A 314 -27.36 -14.59 1.76
N GLN A 315 -28.07 -13.72 2.48
CA GLN A 315 -29.39 -14.03 3.06
C GLN A 315 -30.41 -14.37 1.97
N VAL A 316 -30.43 -13.62 0.87
CA VAL A 316 -31.27 -13.94 -0.29
C VAL A 316 -30.92 -15.31 -0.87
N ARG A 317 -29.63 -15.63 -0.99
CA ARG A 317 -29.16 -16.93 -1.47
C ARG A 317 -29.61 -18.07 -0.53
N LEU A 318 -29.48 -17.87 0.78
CA LEU A 318 -29.90 -18.81 1.82
C LEU A 318 -31.42 -19.07 1.77
N MET A 319 -32.23 -18.02 1.66
CA MET A 319 -33.69 -18.15 1.51
C MET A 319 -34.07 -19.02 0.30
N ARG A 320 -33.38 -18.86 -0.84
CA ARG A 320 -33.62 -19.70 -2.03
C ARG A 320 -33.31 -21.17 -1.76
N LYS A 321 -32.20 -21.46 -1.07
CA LYS A 321 -31.84 -22.84 -0.68
C LYS A 321 -32.86 -23.47 0.27
N GLN A 322 -33.38 -22.69 1.20
CA GLN A 322 -34.44 -23.10 2.13
C GLN A 322 -35.85 -23.08 1.48
N LYS A 323 -35.96 -22.75 0.19
CA LYS A 323 -37.23 -22.64 -0.55
C LYS A 323 -38.21 -21.59 0.01
N HIS A 324 -37.69 -20.57 0.69
CA HIS A 324 -38.45 -19.40 1.13
C HIS A 324 -38.64 -18.38 0.00
N LYS A 325 -39.71 -17.59 0.08
CA LYS A 325 -39.97 -16.49 -0.87
C LYS A 325 -38.97 -15.35 -0.66
N VAL A 326 -38.33 -14.91 -1.74
CA VAL A 326 -37.33 -13.84 -1.72
C VAL A 326 -37.98 -12.47 -1.97
N PRO A 327 -37.69 -11.44 -1.18
CA PRO A 327 -38.16 -10.08 -1.44
C PRO A 327 -37.47 -9.49 -2.70
N ARG A 328 -38.23 -8.77 -3.52
CA ARG A 328 -37.71 -8.09 -4.71
C ARG A 328 -37.08 -6.76 -4.29
N VAL A 329 -35.77 -6.61 -4.49
CA VAL A 329 -35.07 -5.34 -4.26
C VAL A 329 -35.20 -4.48 -5.50
N ASN A 330 -35.86 -3.33 -5.38
CA ASN A 330 -35.95 -2.35 -6.45
C ASN A 330 -34.68 -1.48 -6.47
N LYS A 331 -34.03 -1.39 -7.62
CA LYS A 331 -32.94 -0.44 -7.81
C LYS A 331 -33.48 0.98 -7.93
N PRO A 332 -32.71 2.00 -7.53
CA PRO A 332 -33.09 3.39 -7.74
C PRO A 332 -33.33 3.67 -9.23
N LYS A 333 -34.36 4.43 -9.55
CA LYS A 333 -34.61 4.91 -10.92
C LYS A 333 -33.71 6.10 -11.17
N VAL A 334 -32.67 5.95 -11.98
CA VAL A 334 -31.75 7.03 -12.37
C VAL A 334 -32.12 7.52 -13.76
N ALA A 335 -31.90 8.81 -14.03
CA ALA A 335 -32.08 9.34 -15.38
C ALA A 335 -31.05 8.71 -16.33
N GLU A 336 -31.50 8.30 -17.50
CA GLU A 336 -30.65 7.62 -18.49
C GLU A 336 -30.48 8.48 -19.75
N ASP A 337 -29.30 8.43 -20.34
CA ASP A 337 -29.05 8.78 -21.74
C ASP A 337 -28.79 7.48 -22.52
N ARG A 338 -29.25 7.40 -23.77
CA ARG A 338 -28.98 6.28 -24.67
C ARG A 338 -28.42 6.84 -25.96
N LEU A 339 -27.17 6.53 -26.26
CA LEU A 339 -26.43 7.03 -27.39
C LEU A 339 -26.02 5.89 -28.30
N THR A 340 -26.07 6.12 -29.60
CA THR A 340 -25.47 5.24 -30.60
C THR A 340 -24.25 5.96 -31.15
N LEU A 341 -23.05 5.46 -30.84
CA LEU A 341 -21.79 6.11 -31.18
C LEU A 341 -20.88 5.14 -31.93
N ASP A 342 -20.03 5.69 -32.81
CA ASP A 342 -19.01 4.88 -33.46
C ASP A 342 -17.85 4.59 -32.49
N LEU A 343 -17.81 3.36 -31.99
CA LEU A 343 -16.78 2.86 -31.07
C LEU A 343 -15.60 2.18 -31.78
N THR A 344 -15.56 2.20 -33.12
CA THR A 344 -14.52 1.47 -33.89
C THR A 344 -13.13 2.02 -33.67
N THR A 345 -13.00 3.33 -33.43
CA THR A 345 -11.71 4.04 -33.35
C THR A 345 -11.39 4.62 -31.98
N GLN A 346 -12.33 4.59 -31.02
CA GLN A 346 -12.17 5.25 -29.73
C GLN A 346 -12.83 4.48 -28.59
N ARG A 347 -12.30 4.69 -27.38
CA ARG A 347 -12.93 4.20 -26.15
C ARG A 347 -14.30 4.86 -25.93
N VAL A 348 -15.20 4.12 -25.29
CA VAL A 348 -16.59 4.53 -25.03
C VAL A 348 -16.67 5.87 -24.31
N GLU A 349 -15.83 6.11 -23.31
CA GLU A 349 -15.85 7.33 -22.51
C GLU A 349 -15.37 8.54 -23.32
N LEU A 350 -14.45 8.34 -24.26
CA LEU A 350 -13.96 9.40 -25.15
C LEU A 350 -15.02 9.77 -26.20
N ALA A 351 -15.68 8.77 -26.79
CA ALA A 351 -16.78 9.00 -27.72
C ALA A 351 -17.94 9.74 -27.04
N ALA A 352 -18.31 9.33 -25.82
CA ALA A 352 -19.34 10.00 -25.04
C ALA A 352 -18.94 11.43 -24.66
N LYS A 353 -17.68 11.65 -24.26
CA LYS A 353 -17.14 12.99 -24.00
C LYS A 353 -17.29 13.89 -25.22
N SER A 354 -16.82 13.47 -26.39
CA SER A 354 -16.94 14.27 -27.63
C SER A 354 -18.38 14.56 -28.02
N HIS A 355 -19.30 13.62 -27.78
CA HIS A 355 -20.72 13.83 -28.00
C HIS A 355 -21.30 14.94 -27.12
N TYR A 356 -20.97 14.94 -25.81
CA TYR A 356 -21.44 15.98 -24.90
C TYR A 356 -20.77 17.35 -25.17
N GLU A 357 -19.50 17.37 -25.56
CA GLU A 357 -18.82 18.59 -26.00
C GLU A 357 -19.49 19.22 -27.23
N ALA A 358 -19.92 18.41 -28.19
CA ALA A 358 -20.66 18.87 -29.36
C ALA A 358 -22.04 19.49 -29.01
N GLN A 359 -22.58 19.21 -27.82
CA GLN A 359 -23.79 19.83 -27.30
C GLN A 359 -23.52 21.13 -26.50
N GLY A 360 -22.27 21.60 -26.45
CA GLY A 360 -21.87 22.81 -25.74
C GLY A 360 -21.58 22.60 -24.26
N TRP A 361 -21.35 21.38 -23.81
CA TRP A 361 -20.84 21.12 -22.46
C TRP A 361 -19.32 21.22 -22.43
N GLU A 362 -18.79 21.78 -21.35
CA GLU A 362 -17.40 21.56 -20.95
C GLU A 362 -17.33 20.25 -20.16
N VAL A 363 -16.54 19.29 -20.63
CA VAL A 363 -16.59 17.91 -20.12
C VAL A 363 -15.23 17.50 -19.55
N PHE A 364 -15.23 17.06 -18.29
CA PHE A 364 -14.05 16.56 -17.61
C PHE A 364 -14.21 15.10 -17.22
N TYR A 365 -13.13 14.33 -17.37
CA TYR A 365 -13.01 13.04 -16.67
C TYR A 365 -12.85 13.32 -15.18
N SER A 366 -13.70 12.72 -14.37
CA SER A 366 -13.79 13.00 -12.94
C SER A 366 -13.89 11.74 -12.07
N GLU A 367 -13.82 10.54 -12.67
CA GLU A 367 -13.93 9.25 -11.97
C GLU A 367 -13.00 9.20 -10.75
N ASN A 368 -13.57 9.27 -9.55
CA ASN A 368 -12.84 9.31 -8.29
C ASN A 368 -11.76 10.42 -8.21
N LEU A 369 -11.76 11.39 -9.12
CA LEU A 369 -10.73 12.41 -9.21
C LEU A 369 -11.21 13.70 -8.56
N LEU A 370 -12.34 14.24 -9.04
CA LEU A 370 -12.79 15.57 -8.65
C LEU A 370 -13.14 15.64 -7.17
N LEU A 371 -14.06 14.80 -6.69
CA LEU A 371 -14.53 14.91 -5.30
C LEU A 371 -13.46 14.49 -4.29
N ASN A 372 -12.59 13.52 -4.64
CA ASN A 372 -11.40 13.21 -3.84
C ASN A 372 -10.44 14.41 -3.79
N GLY A 373 -10.14 15.02 -4.94
CA GLY A 373 -9.28 16.20 -5.04
C GLY A 373 -9.81 17.36 -4.21
N LEU A 374 -11.08 17.72 -4.39
CA LEU A 374 -11.75 18.74 -3.60
C LEU A 374 -11.72 18.40 -2.10
N PHE A 375 -12.04 17.16 -1.72
CA PHE A 375 -11.99 16.73 -0.32
C PHE A 375 -10.59 16.90 0.28
N GLY A 376 -9.55 16.46 -0.44
CA GLY A 376 -8.15 16.56 0.02
C GLY A 376 -7.67 17.99 0.19
N LEU A 377 -8.09 18.90 -0.69
CA LEU A 377 -7.80 20.34 -0.61
C LEU A 377 -8.60 21.01 0.52
N THR A 378 -9.90 20.76 0.58
CA THR A 378 -10.80 21.32 1.59
C THR A 378 -10.41 20.92 3.01
N PHE A 379 -10.11 19.64 3.23
CA PHE A 379 -9.82 19.08 4.55
C PHE A 379 -8.32 18.89 4.79
N TRP A 380 -7.45 19.64 4.10
CA TRP A 380 -6.01 19.49 4.23
C TRP A 380 -5.54 19.59 5.68
N SER A 381 -5.98 20.64 6.40
CA SER A 381 -5.65 20.85 7.82
C SER A 381 -6.23 19.80 8.76
N VAL A 382 -7.32 19.13 8.37
CA VAL A 382 -7.95 18.03 9.11
C VAL A 382 -7.18 16.73 8.90
N ILE A 383 -6.80 16.44 7.66
CA ILE A 383 -6.03 15.24 7.30
C ILE A 383 -4.67 15.24 8.01
N PHE A 384 -4.01 16.39 8.06
CA PHE A 384 -2.69 16.57 8.69
C PHE A 384 -2.76 17.19 10.10
N ALA A 385 -3.93 17.13 10.75
CA ALA A 385 -4.08 17.59 12.13
C ALA A 385 -3.18 16.82 13.10
N ASP A 386 -2.67 17.53 14.12
CA ASP A 386 -1.91 16.96 15.24
C ASP A 386 -2.84 16.12 16.14
N ILE A 387 -3.03 14.86 15.76
CA ILE A 387 -3.77 13.85 16.50
C ILE A 387 -2.80 12.79 16.96
N ASP A 388 -2.91 12.39 18.23
CA ASP A 388 -2.06 11.37 18.83
C ASP A 388 -1.97 10.10 17.96
N LYS A 389 -0.73 9.69 17.66
CA LYS A 389 -0.38 8.50 16.84
C LYS A 389 -0.91 8.51 15.40
N ALA A 390 -1.44 9.64 14.90
CA ALA A 390 -1.82 9.75 13.49
C ALA A 390 -0.58 9.73 12.58
N PHE A 391 0.51 10.36 13.03
CA PHE A 391 1.79 10.40 12.33
C PHE A 391 2.91 9.96 13.27
N VAL A 392 3.76 9.06 12.79
CA VAL A 392 4.85 8.41 13.52
C VAL A 392 6.20 8.59 12.82
N ASN A 393 6.22 9.05 11.55
CA ASN A 393 7.42 9.45 10.83
C ASN A 393 7.10 10.52 9.77
N ARG A 394 8.14 11.20 9.26
CA ARG A 394 8.05 12.33 8.32
C ARG A 394 7.59 11.94 6.90
N TYR A 395 7.59 10.65 6.55
CA TYR A 395 7.34 10.16 5.19
C TYR A 395 5.95 9.53 5.04
N GLN A 396 5.01 9.96 5.87
CA GLN A 396 3.61 9.57 5.74
C GLN A 396 2.85 10.55 4.87
N HIS A 397 2.35 10.07 3.73
CA HIS A 397 1.41 10.81 2.89
C HIS A 397 -0.01 10.89 3.49
N ARG A 398 -0.27 10.20 4.61
CA ARG A 398 -1.59 10.15 5.27
C ARG A 398 -1.49 9.76 6.74
N PRO A 399 -2.47 10.13 7.57
CA PRO A 399 -2.51 9.65 8.95
C PRO A 399 -2.86 8.16 9.01
N LEU A 400 -2.35 7.46 10.01
CA LEU A 400 -2.61 6.03 10.24
C LEU A 400 -4.08 5.74 10.51
N ASP A 401 -4.80 6.70 11.11
CA ASP A 401 -6.21 6.57 11.46
C ASP A 401 -7.18 6.99 10.35
N LEU A 402 -6.71 7.31 9.13
CA LEU A 402 -7.56 7.85 8.04
C LEU A 402 -8.82 7.02 7.75
N TYR A 403 -8.71 5.68 7.87
CA TYR A 403 -9.83 4.76 7.61
C TYR A 403 -10.38 4.12 8.87
N HIS A 404 -10.09 4.69 10.04
CA HIS A 404 -10.71 4.26 11.28
C HIS A 404 -12.09 4.91 11.40
N ALA A 405 -13.04 4.18 12.00
CA ALA A 405 -14.42 4.65 12.17
C ALA A 405 -14.53 5.92 13.03
N ASP A 406 -13.50 6.22 13.84
CA ASP A 406 -13.44 7.39 14.72
C ASP A 406 -12.65 8.57 14.12
N PHE A 407 -12.15 8.48 12.87
CA PHE A 407 -11.37 9.54 12.22
C PHE A 407 -12.08 10.90 12.26
N ALA A 408 -13.34 10.93 11.79
CA ALA A 408 -14.15 12.14 11.76
C ALA A 408 -14.51 12.61 13.17
N LYS A 409 -14.77 11.69 14.10
CA LYS A 409 -15.10 12.01 15.49
C LYS A 409 -13.95 12.73 16.20
N LYS A 410 -12.70 12.28 16.00
CA LYS A 410 -11.49 12.90 16.56
C LYS A 410 -11.24 14.32 16.07
N ARG A 411 -11.78 14.67 14.90
CA ARG A 411 -11.56 15.96 14.22
C ARG A 411 -12.85 16.77 14.03
N ALA A 412 -13.92 16.40 14.75
CA ALA A 412 -15.26 16.94 14.54
C ALA A 412 -15.34 18.49 14.62
N PRO A 413 -14.67 19.18 15.56
CA PRO A 413 -14.71 20.65 15.60
C PRO A 413 -14.12 21.31 14.35
N GLN A 414 -13.00 20.80 13.84
CA GLN A 414 -12.34 21.32 12.64
C GLN A 414 -13.17 21.04 11.38
N ILE A 415 -13.75 19.83 11.29
CA ILE A 415 -14.62 19.42 10.20
C ILE A 415 -15.85 20.34 10.12
N GLU A 416 -16.56 20.55 11.23
CA GLU A 416 -17.77 21.38 11.22
C GLU A 416 -17.48 22.86 10.96
N ALA A 417 -16.33 23.37 11.39
CA ALA A 417 -15.89 24.73 11.04
C ALA A 417 -15.73 24.90 9.52
N ILE A 418 -15.03 23.97 8.86
CA ILE A 418 -14.82 23.98 7.40
C ILE A 418 -16.16 23.83 6.66
N LEU A 419 -17.01 22.89 7.08
CA LEU A 419 -18.34 22.71 6.47
C LEU A 419 -19.21 23.96 6.63
N THR A 420 -19.09 24.70 7.74
CA THR A 420 -19.79 25.97 7.94
C THR A 420 -19.25 27.07 7.03
N GLN A 421 -17.92 27.18 6.88
CA GLN A 421 -17.28 28.12 5.96
C GLN A 421 -17.75 27.92 4.52
N ILE A 422 -17.81 26.65 4.07
CA ILE A 422 -18.36 26.28 2.75
C ILE A 422 -19.79 26.78 2.60
N ARG A 423 -20.67 26.48 3.56
CA ARG A 423 -22.10 26.88 3.51
C ARG A 423 -22.28 28.39 3.45
N ASN A 424 -21.37 29.15 4.07
CA ASN A 424 -21.36 30.61 4.03
C ASN A 424 -20.83 31.17 2.70
N GLY A 425 -20.32 30.31 1.81
CA GLY A 425 -19.86 30.65 0.46
C GLY A 425 -18.41 31.09 0.36
N ASP A 426 -17.59 30.84 1.38
CA ASP A 426 -16.15 31.04 1.28
C ASP A 426 -15.49 29.73 0.83
N LEU A 427 -15.15 29.67 -0.46
CA LEU A 427 -14.49 28.53 -1.11
C LEU A 427 -13.09 28.87 -1.65
N ASP A 428 -12.69 30.14 -1.61
CA ASP A 428 -11.40 30.61 -2.16
C ASP A 428 -10.21 29.96 -1.45
N PHE A 429 -10.39 29.51 -0.21
CA PHE A 429 -9.34 28.81 0.53
C PHE A 429 -8.94 27.49 -0.14
N ILE A 430 -9.83 26.86 -0.91
CA ILE A 430 -9.54 25.63 -1.65
C ILE A 430 -8.50 25.91 -2.75
N LEU A 431 -8.68 27.00 -3.50
CA LEU A 431 -7.74 27.45 -4.54
C LEU A 431 -6.40 27.86 -3.92
N ARG A 432 -6.42 28.61 -2.81
CA ARG A 432 -5.19 28.94 -2.05
C ARG A 432 -4.45 27.69 -1.59
N THR A 433 -5.19 26.67 -1.15
CA THR A 433 -4.59 25.38 -0.72
C THR A 433 -3.96 24.66 -1.92
N PHE A 434 -4.62 24.66 -3.07
CA PHE A 434 -4.08 24.07 -4.30
C PHE A 434 -2.73 24.70 -4.68
N GLU A 435 -2.65 26.03 -4.66
CA GLU A 435 -1.41 26.77 -4.98
C GLU A 435 -0.30 26.51 -3.94
N GLN A 436 -0.63 26.61 -2.65
CA GLN A 436 0.36 26.52 -1.56
C GLN A 436 0.89 25.09 -1.34
N LYS A 437 0.08 24.08 -1.66
CA LYS A 437 0.38 22.67 -1.36
C LYS A 437 0.78 21.86 -2.58
N GLN A 438 0.91 22.50 -3.75
CA GLN A 438 1.23 21.84 -5.00
C GLN A 438 2.48 20.94 -4.85
N GLY A 439 2.35 19.67 -5.23
CA GLY A 439 3.42 18.68 -5.16
C GLY A 439 3.55 17.95 -3.81
N ILE A 440 2.92 18.43 -2.75
CA ILE A 440 2.93 17.76 -1.43
C ILE A 440 1.99 16.55 -1.45
N ALA A 441 2.46 15.40 -0.99
CA ALA A 441 1.72 14.15 -0.99
C ALA A 441 0.46 14.25 -0.11
N ASN A 442 -0.67 13.81 -0.66
CA ASN A 442 -1.97 13.77 -0.01
C ASN A 442 -2.71 12.50 -0.45
N PRO A 443 -3.52 11.85 0.40
CA PRO A 443 -4.15 10.57 0.05
C PRO A 443 -5.29 10.70 -0.97
N PHE A 444 -5.74 11.92 -1.28
CA PHE A 444 -6.87 12.19 -2.17
C PHE A 444 -6.52 13.10 -3.36
N VAL A 445 -5.53 13.99 -3.23
CA VAL A 445 -5.15 14.92 -4.30
C VAL A 445 -4.16 14.27 -5.27
N HIS A 446 -4.60 14.09 -6.52
CA HIS A 446 -3.76 13.61 -7.62
C HIS A 446 -3.28 14.79 -8.48
N TRP A 447 -2.23 15.50 -8.04
CA TRP A 447 -1.74 16.76 -8.66
C TRP A 447 -1.57 16.71 -10.18
N LYS A 448 -1.05 15.60 -10.72
CA LYS A 448 -0.82 15.44 -12.16
C LYS A 448 -2.12 15.42 -12.97
N TRP A 449 -3.21 14.95 -12.37
CA TRP A 449 -4.46 14.64 -13.07
C TRP A 449 -5.61 15.55 -12.68
N LEU A 450 -5.46 16.38 -11.65
CA LEU A 450 -6.48 17.33 -11.18
C LEU A 450 -6.18 18.73 -11.72
N PRO A 451 -6.75 19.12 -12.88
CA PRO A 451 -6.52 20.45 -13.44
C PRO A 451 -7.21 21.53 -12.60
N LEU A 452 -6.60 22.73 -12.57
CA LEU A 452 -7.13 23.88 -11.83
C LEU A 452 -8.50 24.29 -12.36
N GLU A 453 -8.69 24.25 -13.68
CA GLU A 453 -9.93 24.61 -14.37
C GLU A 453 -11.11 23.75 -13.89
N LEU A 454 -10.88 22.45 -13.65
CA LEU A 454 -11.89 21.54 -13.11
C LEU A 454 -12.29 21.93 -11.67
N ILE A 455 -11.33 22.36 -10.84
CA ILE A 455 -11.61 22.84 -9.48
C ILE A 455 -12.43 24.13 -9.53
N GLU A 456 -12.04 25.08 -10.37
CA GLU A 456 -12.74 26.35 -10.56
C GLU A 456 -14.18 26.15 -11.03
N GLN A 457 -14.38 25.30 -12.04
CA GLN A 457 -15.70 24.96 -12.56
C GLN A 457 -16.59 24.30 -11.50
N ALA A 458 -16.02 23.39 -10.70
CA ALA A 458 -16.73 22.72 -9.63
C ALA A 458 -17.16 23.69 -8.51
N ILE A 459 -16.24 24.55 -8.04
CA ILE A 459 -16.53 25.57 -7.02
C ILE A 459 -17.58 26.57 -7.51
N LYS A 460 -17.55 26.93 -8.79
CA LYS A 460 -18.49 27.87 -9.40
C LYS A 460 -19.90 27.32 -9.55
N HIS A 461 -20.06 26.05 -9.94
CA HIS A 461 -21.36 25.50 -10.34
C HIS A 461 -22.02 24.59 -9.29
N ILE A 462 -21.26 23.95 -8.40
CA ILE A 462 -21.83 23.06 -7.39
C ILE A 462 -22.36 23.92 -6.22
N PRO A 463 -23.66 23.84 -5.86
CA PRO A 463 -24.20 24.60 -4.75
C PRO A 463 -23.45 24.31 -3.44
N HIS A 464 -23.14 25.35 -2.67
CA HIS A 464 -22.33 25.24 -1.46
C HIS A 464 -22.87 24.22 -0.44
N ASN A 465 -24.19 24.23 -0.22
CA ASN A 465 -24.84 23.26 0.66
C ASN A 465 -24.70 21.83 0.14
N THR A 466 -24.86 21.62 -1.17
CA THR A 466 -24.68 20.31 -1.81
C THR A 466 -23.24 19.83 -1.65
N LEU A 467 -22.25 20.69 -1.88
CA LEU A 467 -20.83 20.35 -1.69
C LEU A 467 -20.52 19.95 -0.24
N ALA A 468 -21.03 20.70 0.74
CA ALA A 468 -20.87 20.37 2.15
C ALA A 468 -21.50 19.01 2.51
N GLU A 469 -22.69 18.70 1.97
CA GLU A 469 -23.34 17.40 2.21
C GLU A 469 -22.66 16.24 1.49
N LEU A 470 -22.10 16.46 0.29
CA LEU A 470 -21.26 15.47 -0.39
C LEU A 470 -20.03 15.11 0.46
N PHE A 471 -19.39 16.10 1.09
CA PHE A 471 -18.29 15.84 2.03
C PHE A 471 -18.75 15.12 3.30
N ARG A 472 -19.96 15.37 3.81
CA ARG A 472 -20.50 14.59 4.93
C ARG A 472 -20.73 13.12 4.56
N VAL A 473 -21.25 12.85 3.37
CA VAL A 473 -21.33 11.47 2.84
C VAL A 473 -19.94 10.86 2.78
N PHE A 474 -18.96 11.60 2.23
CA PHE A 474 -17.58 11.16 2.14
C PHE A 474 -16.96 10.83 3.52
N LEU A 475 -17.18 11.68 4.52
CA LEU A 475 -16.70 11.50 5.90
C LEU A 475 -17.40 10.38 6.67
N SER A 476 -18.61 9.97 6.25
CA SER A 476 -19.35 8.89 6.91
C SER A 476 -18.63 7.54 6.81
N ASP A 477 -17.95 7.30 5.68
CA ASP A 477 -17.00 6.20 5.50
C ASP A 477 -16.07 6.54 4.32
N ILE A 478 -14.93 7.15 4.64
CA ILE A 478 -13.92 7.61 3.67
C ILE A 478 -13.45 6.47 2.78
N LYS A 479 -13.26 5.27 3.36
CA LYS A 479 -12.76 4.12 2.61
C LYS A 479 -13.80 3.63 1.60
N LEU A 480 -15.07 3.70 1.96
CA LEU A 480 -16.19 3.25 1.15
C LEU A 480 -16.51 4.23 0.00
N PHE A 481 -16.52 5.52 0.30
CA PHE A 481 -16.99 6.56 -0.62
C PHE A 481 -15.89 7.17 -1.48
N ARG A 482 -14.61 6.83 -1.26
CA ARG A 482 -13.52 7.27 -2.17
C ARG A 482 -13.56 6.66 -3.57
N THR A 483 -14.41 5.65 -3.83
CA THR A 483 -14.55 5.01 -5.14
C THR A 483 -16.00 4.94 -5.62
N GLY A 484 -16.20 4.71 -6.91
CA GLY A 484 -17.51 4.52 -7.54
C GLY A 484 -18.21 5.81 -7.93
N MET A 485 -17.49 6.93 -8.00
CA MET A 485 -18.02 8.18 -8.54
C MET A 485 -18.11 8.11 -10.06
N PRO A 486 -19.02 8.87 -10.69
CA PRO A 486 -19.22 8.79 -12.14
C PRO A 486 -18.02 9.22 -12.96
N ASP A 487 -17.90 8.67 -14.17
CA ASP A 487 -16.75 8.85 -15.06
C ASP A 487 -16.53 10.31 -15.47
N LEU A 488 -17.64 11.03 -15.74
CA LEU A 488 -17.62 12.39 -16.26
C LEU A 488 -18.37 13.37 -15.36
N ILE A 489 -17.91 14.61 -15.38
CA ILE A 489 -18.66 15.77 -14.93
C ILE A 489 -18.72 16.80 -16.06
N LEU A 490 -19.91 17.36 -16.27
CA LEU A 490 -20.20 18.28 -17.36
C LEU A 490 -20.61 19.61 -16.75
N PHE A 491 -20.11 20.71 -17.31
CA PHE A 491 -20.45 22.08 -16.95
C PHE A 491 -20.93 22.88 -18.16
N ASN A 492 -21.84 23.82 -17.94
CA ASN A 492 -22.17 24.88 -18.89
C ASN A 492 -22.53 26.15 -18.10
N GLU A 493 -22.92 27.24 -18.76
CA GLU A 493 -23.13 28.55 -18.13
C GLU A 493 -24.00 28.55 -16.86
N HIS A 494 -24.94 27.60 -16.74
CA HIS A 494 -25.93 27.60 -15.66
C HIS A 494 -26.06 26.25 -14.94
N ASN A 495 -25.42 25.19 -15.42
CA ASN A 495 -25.69 23.84 -14.94
C ASN A 495 -24.42 23.01 -14.80
N TYR A 496 -24.49 22.01 -13.94
CA TYR A 496 -23.55 20.91 -13.89
C TYR A 496 -24.32 19.58 -13.84
N ARG A 497 -23.66 18.49 -14.25
CA ARG A 497 -24.17 17.13 -14.01
C ARG A 497 -23.05 16.10 -14.00
N TRP A 498 -23.24 15.06 -13.22
CA TRP A 498 -22.41 13.86 -13.23
C TRP A 498 -22.99 12.82 -14.19
N VAL A 499 -22.13 12.16 -14.95
CA VAL A 499 -22.53 11.13 -15.92
C VAL A 499 -21.64 9.92 -15.78
N GLU A 500 -22.27 8.77 -15.54
CA GLU A 500 -21.63 7.45 -15.54
C GLU A 500 -21.81 6.81 -16.91
N ILE A 501 -20.72 6.41 -17.56
CA ILE A 501 -20.72 5.82 -18.90
C ILE A 501 -20.79 4.30 -18.78
N LYS A 502 -21.62 3.68 -19.62
CA LYS A 502 -21.71 2.23 -19.75
C LYS A 502 -21.66 1.80 -21.20
N GLY A 503 -20.64 1.02 -21.54
CA GLY A 503 -20.51 0.41 -22.85
C GLY A 503 -21.37 -0.84 -23.02
N PRO A 504 -21.33 -1.46 -24.22
CA PRO A 504 -22.06 -2.68 -24.50
C PRO A 504 -21.69 -3.81 -23.55
N GLY A 505 -22.69 -4.31 -22.80
CA GLY A 505 -22.52 -5.43 -21.85
C GLY A 505 -22.10 -5.03 -20.43
N ASP A 506 -21.79 -3.75 -20.19
CA ASP A 506 -21.42 -3.27 -18.88
C ASP A 506 -22.61 -3.16 -17.93
N LYS A 507 -22.31 -3.22 -16.62
CA LYS A 507 -23.30 -3.07 -15.56
C LYS A 507 -22.77 -2.12 -14.49
N LEU A 508 -23.68 -1.38 -13.89
CA LEU A 508 -23.40 -0.57 -12.71
C LEU A 508 -22.97 -1.45 -11.54
N GLN A 509 -21.79 -1.14 -10.98
CA GLN A 509 -21.21 -1.80 -9.82
C GLN A 509 -21.89 -1.35 -8.51
N ASP A 510 -21.66 -2.08 -7.42
CA ASP A 510 -22.33 -1.80 -6.13
C ASP A 510 -21.93 -0.43 -5.54
N ASN A 511 -20.65 -0.06 -5.64
CA ASN A 511 -20.13 1.25 -5.22
C ASN A 511 -20.74 2.40 -6.05
N GLN A 512 -20.94 2.21 -7.36
CA GLN A 512 -21.63 3.19 -8.22
C GLN A 512 -23.10 3.37 -7.83
N TRP A 513 -23.80 2.27 -7.56
CA TRP A 513 -25.16 2.34 -7.02
C TRP A 513 -25.23 3.06 -5.67
N ARG A 514 -24.19 2.93 -4.84
CA ARG A 514 -24.09 3.64 -3.57
C ARG A 514 -24.04 5.16 -3.79
N TRP A 515 -23.15 5.63 -4.67
CA TRP A 515 -23.08 7.06 -5.02
C TRP A 515 -24.35 7.58 -5.67
N ILE A 516 -24.96 6.83 -6.59
CA ILE A 516 -26.23 7.23 -7.25
C ILE A 516 -27.34 7.44 -6.21
N ARG A 517 -27.44 6.59 -5.17
CA ARG A 517 -28.43 6.79 -4.09
C ARG A 517 -28.19 8.09 -3.33
N GLU A 518 -26.94 8.38 -2.98
CA GLU A 518 -26.59 9.60 -2.26
C GLU A 518 -26.81 10.85 -3.13
N PHE A 519 -26.48 10.80 -4.42
CA PHE A 519 -26.77 11.88 -5.35
C PHE A 519 -28.26 12.15 -5.47
N GLN A 520 -29.10 11.12 -5.57
CA GLN A 520 -30.55 11.29 -5.60
C GLN A 520 -31.10 11.86 -4.30
N ARG A 521 -30.58 11.41 -3.14
CA ARG A 521 -30.96 11.93 -1.82
C ARG A 521 -30.61 13.42 -1.67
N LEU A 522 -29.51 13.85 -2.28
CA LEU A 522 -29.00 15.23 -2.24
C LEU A 522 -29.44 16.08 -3.43
N GLU A 523 -30.31 15.56 -4.29
CA GLU A 523 -30.78 16.21 -5.53
C GLU A 523 -29.64 16.65 -6.47
N VAL A 524 -28.52 15.93 -6.44
CA VAL A 524 -27.39 16.12 -7.35
C VAL A 524 -27.77 15.62 -8.74
N PRO A 525 -27.60 16.42 -9.81
CA PRO A 525 -27.88 15.99 -11.17
C PRO A 525 -26.95 14.85 -11.59
N VAL A 526 -27.45 13.61 -11.59
CA VAL A 526 -26.72 12.40 -12.03
C VAL A 526 -27.47 11.68 -13.14
N ARG A 527 -26.73 11.18 -14.14
CA ARG A 527 -27.27 10.34 -15.22
C ARG A 527 -26.38 9.13 -15.48
N VAL A 528 -26.97 8.10 -16.09
CA VAL A 528 -26.24 6.96 -16.65
C VAL A 528 -26.37 7.01 -18.16
N CYS A 529 -25.26 7.10 -18.86
CA CYS A 529 -25.21 7.11 -20.32
C CYS A 529 -24.87 5.71 -20.83
N TRP A 530 -25.84 5.08 -21.49
CA TRP A 530 -25.66 3.80 -22.17
C TRP A 530 -25.25 4.07 -23.61
N VAL A 531 -24.09 3.55 -24.00
CA VAL A 531 -23.58 3.66 -25.36
C VAL A 531 -23.70 2.30 -26.05
N GLU A 532 -24.37 2.31 -27.19
CA GLU A 532 -24.57 1.15 -28.07
C GLU A 532 -23.78 1.27 -29.38
#